data_AF-A0A2H6B620-F1
#
_entry.id   AF-A0A2H6B620-F1
#
_cell.length_a   1.000
_cell.length_b   1.000
_cell.length_c   1.000
_cell.angle_alpha   90.00
_cell.angle_beta   90.00
_cell.angle_gamma   90.00
#
_symmetry.space_group_name_H-M   'P 1'
#
loop_
_entity.id
_entity.type
_entity.pdbx_description
1 polymer ?
#
loop_
_entity_poly.entity_id
_entity_poly.type
_entity_poly.pdbx_seq_one_letter_code
_entity_poly.pdbx_strand_id
1 'polypeptide(L)'
;MPEGDTIRLAASRIARVLAGCDVVDARAPRARDPSLRLVRTLVGRCCTGVHSHGKHLLVEFEGGLVLHSHLRMSGSWVVTERSAADAGARTGPSTRRRRETTSRLWLELLTDKHAVRQYGGPVLELRSRAGAALALARVGLGPDILAADFDLETAVARLAALDRRLAIADALLDQRALSGIGNIWRAEACFASGIDPFTPIGALTRDDLRTLVGRARADARGCRYGQHPAPSGAGVQPRRPSVPGVRNGDCRAPKWRAGTHDLLVSALPAPRRTSRGRTDGRR
;
A
#
# COMPACT_ATOMS: atom_id res chain seq x y z
N MET A 1 -1.58 0.10 4.82
CA MET A 1 -1.44 0.89 3.59
C MET A 1 -1.04 -0.07 2.49
N PRO A 2 -1.68 -0.08 1.31
CA PRO A 2 -1.21 -0.86 0.17
C PRO A 2 0.28 -0.62 -0.13
N GLU A 3 1.06 -1.70 -0.15
CA GLU A 3 2.49 -1.72 -0.49
C GLU A 3 2.69 -2.46 -1.81
N GLY A 4 3.93 -2.62 -2.27
CA GLY A 4 4.23 -3.20 -3.58
C GLY A 4 3.63 -4.60 -3.76
N ASP A 5 3.59 -5.41 -2.71
CA ASP A 5 3.01 -6.76 -2.74
C ASP A 5 1.50 -6.72 -2.95
N THR A 6 0.80 -5.82 -2.24
CA THR A 6 -0.64 -5.61 -2.42
C THR A 6 -0.94 -5.19 -3.86
N ILE A 7 -0.14 -4.28 -4.42
CA ILE A 7 -0.33 -3.77 -5.78
C ILE A 7 -0.02 -4.84 -6.82
N ARG A 8 1.05 -5.62 -6.67
CA ARG A 8 1.39 -6.76 -7.52
C ARG A 8 0.30 -7.83 -7.52
N LEU A 9 -0.26 -8.14 -6.34
CA LEU A 9 -1.35 -9.11 -6.20
C LEU A 9 -2.63 -8.60 -6.87
N ALA A 10 -2.95 -7.31 -6.73
CA ALA A 10 -4.06 -6.68 -7.44
C ALA A 10 -3.85 -6.74 -8.96
N ALA A 11 -2.67 -6.36 -9.45
CA ALA A 11 -2.32 -6.43 -10.88
C ALA A 11 -2.48 -7.86 -11.42
N SER A 12 -1.97 -8.87 -10.71
CA SER A 12 -2.07 -10.28 -11.10
C SER A 12 -3.51 -10.81 -11.13
N ARG A 13 -4.40 -10.28 -10.27
CA ARG A 13 -5.83 -10.65 -10.25
C ARG A 13 -6.61 -9.98 -11.38
N ILE A 14 -6.32 -8.70 -11.63
CA ILE A 14 -6.94 -7.94 -12.71
C ILE A 14 -6.50 -8.51 -14.06
N ALA A 15 -5.20 -8.80 -14.24
CA ALA A 15 -4.66 -9.41 -15.45
C ALA A 15 -5.44 -10.66 -15.86
N ARG A 16 -5.72 -11.55 -14.90
CA ARG A 16 -6.44 -12.82 -15.15
C ARG A 16 -7.84 -12.66 -15.74
N VAL A 17 -8.51 -11.53 -15.54
CA VAL A 17 -9.90 -11.32 -15.97
C VAL A 17 -10.07 -10.23 -17.01
N LEU A 18 -9.05 -9.39 -17.19
CA LEU A 18 -9.09 -8.21 -18.03
C LEU A 18 -8.13 -8.31 -19.21
N ALA A 19 -6.91 -8.85 -19.03
CA ALA A 19 -5.94 -8.91 -20.12
C ALA A 19 -6.41 -9.85 -21.23
N GLY A 20 -6.34 -9.38 -22.48
CA GLY A 20 -6.88 -10.07 -23.65
C GLY A 20 -8.40 -9.98 -23.79
N CYS A 21 -9.09 -9.24 -22.92
CA CYS A 21 -10.53 -9.03 -22.99
C CYS A 21 -10.86 -7.58 -23.38
N ASP A 22 -11.97 -7.44 -24.12
CA ASP A 22 -12.53 -6.13 -24.43
C ASP A 22 -13.29 -5.55 -23.23
N VAL A 23 -13.14 -4.25 -23.06
CA VAL A 23 -13.94 -3.49 -22.10
C VAL A 23 -15.32 -3.25 -22.71
N VAL A 24 -16.37 -3.78 -22.09
CA VAL A 24 -17.75 -3.64 -22.58
C VAL A 24 -18.50 -2.48 -21.92
N ASP A 25 -18.05 -2.04 -20.74
CA ASP A 25 -18.49 -0.80 -20.12
C ASP A 25 -17.38 -0.22 -19.23
N ALA A 26 -17.33 1.10 -19.12
CA ALA A 26 -16.34 1.81 -18.32
C ALA A 26 -16.94 3.05 -17.67
N ARG A 27 -16.83 3.17 -16.36
CA ARG A 27 -17.44 4.26 -15.58
C ARG A 27 -16.48 4.76 -14.52
N ALA A 28 -16.45 6.08 -14.32
CA ALA A 28 -15.69 6.70 -13.25
C ALA A 28 -16.57 7.69 -12.45
N PRO A 29 -17.55 7.20 -11.65
CA PRO A 29 -18.61 8.01 -11.09
C PRO A 29 -18.14 9.02 -10.01
N ARG A 30 -16.95 8.82 -9.46
CA ARG A 30 -16.31 9.71 -8.47
C ARG A 30 -14.88 10.08 -8.87
N ALA A 31 -14.61 10.11 -10.17
CA ALA A 31 -13.33 10.58 -10.71
C ALA A 31 -12.92 11.93 -10.11
N ARG A 32 -11.68 12.02 -9.65
CA ARG A 32 -11.07 13.29 -9.23
C ARG A 32 -10.21 13.91 -10.31
N ASP A 33 -9.58 13.07 -11.12
CA ASP A 33 -8.74 13.53 -12.22
C ASP A 33 -9.57 13.80 -13.49
N PRO A 34 -9.37 14.94 -14.18
CA PRO A 34 -10.09 15.28 -15.39
C PRO A 34 -9.96 14.26 -16.54
N SER A 35 -8.84 13.54 -16.63
CA SER A 35 -8.60 12.55 -17.70
C SER A 35 -9.64 11.41 -17.68
N LEU A 36 -10.21 11.11 -16.51
CA LEU A 36 -11.21 10.06 -16.36
C LEU A 36 -12.57 10.41 -16.98
N ARG A 37 -12.78 11.66 -17.43
CA ARG A 37 -13.92 12.01 -18.30
C ARG A 37 -13.90 11.20 -19.60
N LEU A 38 -12.71 10.79 -20.04
CA LEU A 38 -12.50 9.98 -21.22
C LEU A 38 -12.52 8.47 -20.93
N VAL A 39 -12.86 8.02 -19.72
CA VAL A 39 -12.83 6.59 -19.38
C VAL A 39 -13.73 5.75 -20.30
N ARG A 40 -14.84 6.31 -20.79
CA ARG A 40 -15.73 5.63 -21.75
C ARG A 40 -15.07 5.34 -23.10
N THR A 41 -13.97 6.01 -23.44
CA THR A 41 -13.19 5.72 -24.65
C THR A 41 -12.46 4.37 -24.60
N LEU A 42 -12.40 3.75 -23.41
CA LEU A 42 -11.92 2.38 -23.24
C LEU A 42 -12.92 1.34 -23.74
N VAL A 43 -14.21 1.66 -23.86
CA VAL A 43 -15.22 0.71 -24.33
C VAL A 43 -14.90 0.26 -25.76
N GLY A 44 -14.91 -1.05 -25.99
CA GLY A 44 -14.53 -1.70 -27.24
C GLY A 44 -13.03 -1.85 -27.44
N ARG A 45 -12.18 -1.47 -26.47
CA ARG A 45 -10.73 -1.69 -26.54
C ARG A 45 -10.33 -2.91 -25.72
N CYS A 46 -9.40 -3.69 -26.27
CA CYS A 46 -8.78 -4.79 -25.55
C CYS A 46 -7.78 -4.26 -24.53
N CYS A 47 -7.76 -4.84 -23.33
CA CYS A 47 -6.68 -4.65 -22.36
C CYS A 47 -5.47 -5.49 -22.78
N THR A 48 -4.36 -4.84 -23.11
CA THR A 48 -3.15 -5.50 -23.61
C THR A 48 -2.21 -5.96 -22.49
N GLY A 49 -2.36 -5.43 -21.27
CA GLY A 49 -1.47 -5.78 -20.17
C GLY A 49 -1.84 -5.12 -18.85
N VAL A 50 -1.42 -5.74 -17.75
CA VAL A 50 -1.59 -5.19 -16.40
C VAL A 50 -0.28 -5.37 -15.65
N HIS A 51 0.29 -4.27 -15.19
CA HIS A 51 1.61 -4.23 -14.59
C HIS A 51 1.59 -3.48 -13.26
N SER A 52 2.56 -3.79 -12.41
CA SER A 52 2.85 -3.01 -11.20
C SER A 52 4.30 -2.55 -11.24
N HIS A 53 4.55 -1.34 -10.76
CA HIS A 53 5.91 -0.85 -10.53
C HIS A 53 5.95 -0.13 -9.17
N GLY A 54 6.64 -0.72 -8.20
CA GLY A 54 6.58 -0.28 -6.81
C GLY A 54 5.15 -0.29 -6.31
N LYS A 55 4.61 0.89 -5.93
CA LYS A 55 3.23 1.05 -5.44
C LYS A 55 2.24 1.57 -6.50
N HIS A 56 2.65 1.52 -7.77
CA HIS A 56 1.86 1.98 -8.92
C HIS A 56 1.29 0.78 -9.67
N LEU A 57 0.02 0.87 -10.07
CA LEU A 57 -0.65 -0.08 -10.95
C LEU A 57 -0.90 0.56 -12.31
N LEU A 58 -0.63 -0.18 -13.38
CA LEU A 58 -0.81 0.24 -14.77
C LEU A 58 -1.69 -0.80 -15.46
N VAL A 59 -2.76 -0.35 -16.11
CA VAL A 59 -3.57 -1.17 -17.01
C VAL A 59 -3.44 -0.59 -18.41
N GLU A 60 -2.91 -1.36 -19.33
CA GLU A 60 -2.68 -0.94 -20.72
C GLU A 60 -3.82 -1.42 -21.61
N PHE A 61 -4.24 -0.56 -22.53
CA PHE A 61 -5.27 -0.84 -23.51
C PHE A 61 -4.78 -0.50 -24.91
N GLU A 62 -5.46 -1.07 -25.91
CA GLU A 62 -5.26 -0.72 -27.31
C GLU A 62 -5.32 0.78 -27.58
N GLY A 63 -4.65 1.20 -28.66
CA GLY A 63 -4.49 2.60 -29.01
C GLY A 63 -3.65 3.39 -28.01
N GLY A 64 -2.78 2.71 -27.25
CA GLY A 64 -1.76 3.32 -26.41
C GLY A 64 -2.30 4.04 -25.17
N LEU A 65 -3.47 3.65 -24.67
CA LEU A 65 -4.05 4.18 -23.44
C LEU A 65 -3.59 3.38 -22.23
N VAL A 66 -3.27 4.07 -21.15
CA VAL A 66 -2.82 3.47 -19.89
C VAL A 66 -3.58 4.10 -18.75
N LEU A 67 -4.30 3.26 -18.00
CA LEU A 67 -4.86 3.64 -16.71
C LEU A 67 -3.78 3.48 -15.64
N HIS A 68 -3.37 4.60 -15.05
CA HIS A 68 -2.39 4.64 -13.96
C HIS A 68 -3.10 4.88 -12.63
N SER A 69 -2.85 4.00 -11.65
CA SER A 69 -3.44 4.03 -10.31
C SER A 69 -2.37 3.98 -9.22
N HIS A 70 -2.54 4.76 -8.15
CA HIS A 70 -1.82 4.59 -6.88
C HIS A 70 -2.78 4.71 -5.69
N LEU A 71 -2.98 3.61 -4.95
CA LEU A 71 -4.05 3.48 -3.94
C LEU A 71 -3.85 4.34 -2.67
N ARG A 72 -2.61 4.80 -2.42
CA ARG A 72 -2.21 5.50 -1.19
C ARG A 72 -2.63 4.66 0.02
N MET A 73 -3.33 5.23 1.01
CA MET A 73 -3.56 4.57 2.30
C MET A 73 -4.82 3.70 2.36
N SER A 74 -5.88 4.03 1.62
CA SER A 74 -7.22 3.46 1.80
C SER A 74 -7.94 3.06 0.51
N GLY A 75 -7.21 3.03 -0.62
CA GLY A 75 -7.73 2.52 -1.87
C GLY A 75 -7.72 0.98 -1.90
N SER A 76 -8.59 0.39 -2.71
CA SER A 76 -8.57 -1.05 -3.01
C SER A 76 -9.02 -1.34 -4.44
N TRP A 77 -8.58 -2.48 -4.96
CA TRP A 77 -9.08 -3.08 -6.19
C TRP A 77 -9.87 -4.34 -5.85
N VAL A 78 -11.03 -4.50 -6.49
CA VAL A 78 -11.91 -5.66 -6.32
C VAL A 78 -12.25 -6.20 -7.69
N VAL A 79 -12.21 -7.52 -7.81
CA VAL A 79 -12.64 -8.27 -8.99
C VAL A 79 -13.82 -9.13 -8.57
N THR A 80 -14.92 -9.06 -9.32
CA THR A 80 -16.08 -9.95 -9.15
C THR A 80 -16.51 -10.51 -10.50
N GLU A 81 -17.30 -11.58 -10.48
CA GLU A 81 -18.11 -11.93 -11.65
C GLU A 81 -19.07 -10.79 -11.98
N ARG A 82 -19.44 -10.69 -13.26
CA ARG A 82 -20.44 -9.74 -13.73
C ARG A 82 -21.83 -10.24 -13.37
N SER A 83 -22.60 -9.38 -12.73
CA SER A 83 -23.98 -9.67 -12.33
C SER A 83 -24.99 -8.91 -13.20
N ALA A 84 -26.25 -9.35 -13.20
CA ALA A 84 -27.34 -8.62 -13.86
C ALA A 84 -27.53 -7.18 -13.31
N ALA A 85 -27.12 -6.92 -12.06
CA ALA A 85 -27.12 -5.58 -11.49
C ALA A 85 -26.09 -4.65 -12.17
N ASP A 86 -25.02 -5.22 -12.74
CA ASP A 86 -23.98 -4.49 -13.48
C ASP A 86 -24.44 -4.16 -14.91
N ALA A 87 -25.44 -4.88 -15.43
CA ALA A 87 -26.08 -4.61 -16.73
C ALA A 87 -27.12 -3.47 -16.70
N GLY A 88 -27.33 -2.81 -15.55
CA GLY A 88 -28.19 -1.63 -15.44
C GLY A 88 -29.51 -1.80 -14.68
N ALA A 89 -29.74 -2.92 -13.99
CA ALA A 89 -30.94 -3.09 -13.15
C ALA A 89 -30.88 -2.19 -11.89
N ARG A 90 -31.50 -1.01 -11.98
CA ARG A 90 -31.63 -0.01 -10.90
C ARG A 90 -32.91 -0.15 -10.06
N THR A 91 -33.53 -1.32 -9.99
CA THR A 91 -34.90 -1.50 -9.44
C THR A 91 -34.99 -2.20 -8.07
N GLY A 92 -33.91 -2.21 -7.28
CA GLY A 92 -33.92 -2.75 -5.90
C GLY A 92 -33.69 -1.68 -4.83
N PRO A 93 -34.36 -1.74 -3.65
CA PRO A 93 -34.07 -0.84 -2.54
C PRO A 93 -32.59 -0.91 -2.18
N SER A 94 -31.86 0.22 -2.30
CA SER A 94 -30.45 0.24 -1.93
C SER A 94 -30.33 0.17 -0.42
N THR A 95 -29.79 -0.94 0.11
CA THR A 95 -29.41 -1.00 1.53
C THR A 95 -28.36 0.08 1.85
N ARG A 96 -28.32 0.54 3.10
CA ARG A 96 -27.33 1.55 3.57
C ARG A 96 -25.89 1.13 3.27
N ARG A 97 -25.56 -0.17 3.44
CA ARG A 97 -24.27 -0.76 3.06
C ARG A 97 -23.95 -0.58 1.57
N ARG A 98 -24.91 -0.81 0.67
CA ARG A 98 -24.71 -0.62 -0.78
C ARG A 98 -24.41 0.85 -1.13
N ARG A 99 -25.09 1.80 -0.49
CA ARG A 99 -24.82 3.25 -0.67
C ARG A 99 -23.42 3.65 -0.18
N GLU A 100 -22.99 3.12 0.96
CA GLU A 100 -21.65 3.37 1.52
C GLU A 100 -20.55 2.80 0.61
N THR A 101 -20.72 1.59 0.05
CA THR A 101 -19.77 0.99 -0.90
C THR A 101 -19.70 1.77 -2.23
N THR A 102 -20.83 2.24 -2.78
CA THR A 102 -20.85 3.03 -4.02
C THR A 102 -20.25 4.43 -3.83
N SER A 103 -20.28 5.01 -2.62
CA SER A 103 -19.73 6.34 -2.35
C SER A 103 -18.23 6.47 -2.60
N ARG A 104 -17.51 5.33 -2.58
CA ARG A 104 -16.07 5.24 -2.85
C ARG A 104 -15.76 4.56 -4.18
N LEU A 105 -16.75 4.22 -5.01
CA LEU A 105 -16.48 3.64 -6.33
C LEU A 105 -15.91 4.73 -7.25
N TRP A 106 -14.64 4.59 -7.62
CA TRP A 106 -13.92 5.60 -8.41
C TRP A 106 -13.80 5.18 -9.86
N LEU A 107 -13.67 3.88 -10.09
CA LEU A 107 -13.63 3.28 -11.41
C LEU A 107 -14.34 1.93 -11.40
N GLU A 108 -15.05 1.65 -12.48
CA GLU A 108 -15.58 0.35 -12.84
C GLU A 108 -15.25 0.08 -14.31
N LEU A 109 -14.63 -1.05 -14.57
CA LEU A 109 -14.41 -1.61 -15.90
C LEU A 109 -15.10 -2.96 -15.95
N LEU A 110 -15.94 -3.17 -16.96
CA LEU A 110 -16.64 -4.43 -17.19
C LEU A 110 -16.03 -5.13 -18.40
N THR A 111 -15.88 -6.44 -18.29
CA THR A 111 -15.77 -7.36 -19.43
C THR A 111 -17.07 -8.14 -19.55
N ASP A 112 -17.16 -9.07 -20.50
CA ASP A 112 -18.35 -9.93 -20.61
C ASP A 112 -18.64 -10.71 -19.34
N LYS A 113 -17.60 -11.16 -18.63
CA LYS A 113 -17.72 -12.09 -17.50
C LYS A 113 -17.40 -11.47 -16.14
N HIS A 114 -16.66 -10.37 -16.10
CA HIS A 114 -16.13 -9.82 -14.85
C HIS A 114 -16.34 -8.32 -14.72
N ALA A 115 -16.32 -7.87 -13.47
CA ALA A 115 -16.27 -6.46 -13.11
C ALA A 115 -15.01 -6.19 -12.29
N VAL A 116 -14.22 -5.21 -12.74
CA VAL A 116 -13.02 -4.73 -12.08
C VAL A 116 -13.30 -3.35 -11.52
N ARG A 117 -13.19 -3.18 -10.21
CA ARG A 117 -13.57 -1.96 -9.50
C ARG A 117 -12.44 -1.42 -8.67
N GLN A 118 -12.25 -0.11 -8.73
CA GLN A 118 -11.41 0.61 -7.79
C GLN A 118 -12.29 1.36 -6.79
N TYR A 119 -12.02 1.16 -5.50
CA TYR A 119 -12.63 1.92 -4.42
C TYR A 119 -11.60 2.84 -3.77
N GLY A 120 -11.81 4.15 -3.81
CA GLY A 120 -10.82 5.13 -3.36
C GLY A 120 -9.54 5.13 -4.20
N GLY A 121 -8.48 5.78 -3.69
CA GLY A 121 -7.19 5.90 -4.39
C GLY A 121 -7.05 7.24 -5.13
N PRO A 122 -6.54 8.30 -4.48
CA PRO A 122 -6.53 9.68 -5.01
C PRO A 122 -5.79 9.87 -6.34
N VAL A 123 -4.91 8.93 -6.70
CA VAL A 123 -4.22 8.93 -7.98
C VAL A 123 -4.85 7.85 -8.84
N LEU A 124 -5.70 8.27 -9.76
CA LEU A 124 -6.28 7.45 -10.80
C LEU A 124 -6.42 8.31 -12.04
N GLU A 125 -5.70 7.97 -13.09
CA GLU A 125 -5.53 8.83 -14.27
C GLU A 125 -5.54 7.97 -15.53
N LEU A 126 -6.16 8.46 -16.59
CA LEU A 126 -6.07 7.89 -17.92
C LEU A 126 -5.04 8.67 -18.73
N ARG A 127 -3.98 8.01 -19.17
CA ARG A 127 -2.83 8.61 -19.85
C ARG A 127 -2.58 7.94 -21.19
N SER A 128 -1.81 8.59 -22.05
CA SER A 128 -1.12 7.88 -23.12
C SER A 128 0.02 7.04 -22.53
N ARG A 129 0.51 6.04 -23.26
CA ARG A 129 1.68 5.23 -22.86
C ARG A 129 2.90 6.11 -22.54
N ALA A 130 3.22 7.07 -23.40
CA ALA A 130 4.29 8.03 -23.16
C ALA A 130 4.04 8.90 -21.91
N GLY A 131 2.79 9.33 -21.70
CA GLY A 131 2.41 10.10 -20.53
C GLY A 131 2.51 9.31 -19.22
N ALA A 132 2.20 8.02 -19.22
CA ALA A 132 2.35 7.13 -18.07
C ALA A 132 3.84 6.87 -17.76
N ALA A 133 4.65 6.60 -18.79
CA ALA A 133 6.10 6.44 -18.64
C ALA A 133 6.75 7.70 -18.05
N LEU A 134 6.38 8.88 -18.56
CA LEU A 134 6.85 10.16 -18.04
C LEU A 134 6.41 10.40 -16.59
N ALA A 135 5.17 10.04 -16.24
CA ALA A 135 4.67 10.17 -14.88
C ALA A 135 5.49 9.33 -13.89
N LEU A 136 5.82 8.08 -14.24
CA LEU A 136 6.68 7.22 -13.42
C LEU A 136 8.12 7.75 -13.35
N ALA A 137 8.68 8.19 -14.47
CA ALA A 137 10.02 8.76 -14.53
C ALA A 137 10.15 10.01 -13.63
N ARG A 138 9.12 10.87 -13.60
CA ARG A 138 9.07 12.06 -12.73
C ARG A 138 9.04 11.73 -11.23
N VAL A 139 8.44 10.60 -10.85
CA VAL A 139 8.51 10.12 -9.46
C VAL A 139 9.96 9.70 -9.13
N GLY A 140 10.69 9.19 -10.13
CA GLY A 140 12.09 8.81 -10.01
C GLY A 140 12.27 7.54 -9.19
N LEU A 141 11.43 6.54 -9.45
CA LEU A 141 11.38 5.31 -8.65
C LEU A 141 12.70 4.53 -8.70
N GLY A 142 13.03 3.95 -7.56
CA GLY A 142 14.10 2.97 -7.37
C GLY A 142 13.76 1.64 -8.02
N PRO A 143 14.74 0.71 -8.05
CA PRO A 143 14.46 -0.67 -8.45
C PRO A 143 13.25 -1.20 -7.69
N ASP A 144 12.30 -1.80 -8.42
CA ASP A 144 11.11 -2.40 -7.83
C ASP A 144 11.50 -3.71 -7.15
N ILE A 145 11.35 -3.75 -5.83
CA ILE A 145 11.75 -4.88 -5.01
C ILE A 145 11.03 -6.19 -5.37
N LEU A 146 9.93 -6.15 -6.11
CA LEU A 146 9.19 -7.34 -6.53
C LEU A 146 9.38 -7.70 -8.01
N ALA A 147 10.00 -6.82 -8.80
CA ALA A 147 10.25 -7.06 -10.21
C ALA A 147 11.11 -8.30 -10.46
N ALA A 148 10.85 -8.98 -11.58
CA ALA A 148 11.53 -10.22 -11.95
C ALA A 148 13.04 -10.01 -12.06
N ASP A 149 13.42 -8.93 -12.73
CA ASP A 149 14.76 -8.43 -13.05
C ASP A 149 15.35 -7.51 -11.97
N PHE A 150 14.82 -7.53 -10.75
CA PHE A 150 15.35 -6.72 -9.65
C PHE A 150 16.85 -6.97 -9.40
N ASP A 151 17.62 -5.89 -9.49
CA ASP A 151 19.03 -5.87 -9.13
C ASP A 151 19.22 -5.42 -7.68
N LEU A 152 19.61 -6.39 -6.85
CA LEU A 152 19.91 -6.19 -5.43
C LEU A 152 21.06 -5.19 -5.22
N GLU A 153 22.12 -5.27 -6.02
CA GLU A 153 23.31 -4.45 -5.81
C GLU A 153 23.03 -2.99 -6.18
N THR A 154 22.23 -2.73 -7.21
CA THR A 154 21.76 -1.36 -7.50
C THR A 154 20.95 -0.79 -6.34
N ALA A 155 20.06 -1.57 -5.73
CA ALA A 155 19.28 -1.11 -4.57
C ALA A 155 20.18 -0.81 -3.35
N VAL A 156 21.12 -1.71 -3.04
CA VAL A 156 22.09 -1.53 -1.95
C VAL A 156 22.97 -0.31 -2.18
N ALA A 157 23.48 -0.12 -3.40
CA ALA A 157 24.29 1.04 -3.75
C ALA A 157 23.52 2.36 -3.59
N ARG A 158 22.24 2.40 -4.01
CA ARG A 158 21.38 3.59 -3.83
C ARG A 158 21.10 3.88 -2.36
N LEU A 159 20.81 2.86 -1.55
CA LEU A 159 20.61 3.03 -0.10
C LEU A 159 21.88 3.54 0.59
N ALA A 160 23.05 2.98 0.24
CA ALA A 160 24.33 3.40 0.79
C ALA A 160 24.73 4.83 0.39
N ALA A 161 24.15 5.38 -0.68
CA ALA A 161 24.37 6.74 -1.14
C ALA A 161 23.45 7.79 -0.48
N LEU A 162 22.47 7.37 0.33
CA LEU A 162 21.62 8.29 1.12
C LEU A 162 22.43 8.96 2.25
N ASP A 163 21.83 9.96 2.91
CA ASP A 163 22.46 10.58 4.10
C ASP A 163 22.75 9.49 5.14
N ARG A 164 24.02 9.35 5.50
CA ARG A 164 24.54 8.36 6.44
C ARG A 164 23.88 8.42 7.83
N ARG A 165 23.29 9.57 8.19
CA ARG A 165 22.58 9.79 9.46
C ARG A 165 21.13 9.32 9.43
N LEU A 166 20.57 9.05 8.26
CA LEU A 166 19.20 8.58 8.13
C LEU A 166 19.05 7.21 8.82
N ALA A 167 17.97 7.03 9.57
CA ALA A 167 17.63 5.75 10.17
C ALA A 167 17.31 4.73 9.06
N ILE A 168 17.76 3.48 9.22
CA ILE A 168 17.58 2.43 8.20
C ILE A 168 16.11 2.18 7.87
N ALA A 169 15.20 2.28 8.85
CA ALA A 169 13.78 2.14 8.59
C ALA A 169 13.21 3.26 7.71
N ASP A 170 13.76 4.47 7.76
CA ASP A 170 13.32 5.57 6.90
C ASP A 170 13.99 5.48 5.52
N ALA A 171 15.23 5.00 5.47
CA ALA A 171 15.94 4.69 4.23
C ALA A 171 15.20 3.67 3.37
N LEU A 172 14.69 2.60 3.99
CA LEU A 172 13.91 1.56 3.32
C LEU A 172 12.58 2.08 2.76
N LEU A 173 12.09 3.24 3.23
CA LEU A 173 10.89 3.90 2.69
C LEU A 173 11.19 4.83 1.52
N ASP A 174 12.46 5.15 1.25
CA ASP A 174 12.83 6.01 0.12
C ASP A 174 12.53 5.30 -1.20
N GLN A 175 11.43 5.70 -1.83
CA GLN A 175 10.96 5.07 -3.07
C GLN A 175 11.87 5.32 -4.27
N ARG A 176 12.87 6.21 -4.18
CA ARG A 176 13.89 6.45 -5.23
C ARG A 176 15.10 5.53 -5.07
N ALA A 177 15.41 5.16 -3.83
CA ALA A 177 16.43 4.16 -3.53
C ALA A 177 15.92 2.74 -3.76
N LEU A 178 14.72 2.42 -3.26
CA LEU A 178 14.10 1.10 -3.33
C LEU A 178 12.58 1.25 -3.37
N SER A 179 11.93 0.86 -4.47
CA SER A 179 10.49 1.05 -4.62
C SER A 179 9.69 -0.18 -4.20
N GLY A 180 8.47 0.04 -3.69
CA GLY A 180 7.53 -1.02 -3.30
C GLY A 180 7.48 -1.26 -1.78
N ILE A 181 8.57 -1.03 -1.04
CA ILE A 181 8.59 -1.17 0.42
C ILE A 181 7.75 -0.10 1.09
N GLY A 182 6.90 -0.48 2.03
CA GLY A 182 6.21 0.41 2.95
C GLY A 182 6.48 0.05 4.41
N ASN A 183 5.55 0.46 5.28
CA ASN A 183 5.72 0.38 6.73
C ASN A 183 5.73 -1.06 7.25
N ILE A 184 4.99 -1.97 6.62
CA ILE A 184 4.94 -3.38 7.01
C ILE A 184 6.29 -4.01 6.64
N TRP A 185 6.69 -3.96 5.37
CA TRP A 185 7.89 -4.67 4.94
C TRP A 185 9.19 -4.08 5.48
N ARG A 186 9.26 -2.76 5.77
CA ARG A 186 10.43 -2.22 6.49
C ARG A 186 10.55 -2.80 7.91
N ALA A 187 9.42 -2.95 8.60
CA ALA A 187 9.41 -3.37 9.99
C ALA A 187 9.76 -4.86 10.08
N GLU A 188 9.14 -5.67 9.23
CA GLU A 188 9.43 -7.09 9.12
C GLU A 188 10.88 -7.35 8.69
N ALA A 189 11.42 -6.57 7.75
CA ALA A 189 12.82 -6.71 7.34
C ALA A 189 13.81 -6.40 8.47
N CYS A 190 13.60 -5.30 9.20
CA CYS A 190 14.42 -4.95 10.37
C CYS A 190 14.33 -6.02 11.46
N PHE A 191 13.10 -6.45 11.79
CA PHE A 191 12.85 -7.48 12.79
C PHE A 191 13.52 -8.81 12.43
N ALA A 192 13.28 -9.30 11.21
CA ALA A 192 13.82 -10.56 10.74
C ALA A 192 15.37 -10.52 10.67
N SER A 193 15.95 -9.36 10.35
CA SER A 193 17.41 -9.18 10.31
C SER A 193 18.05 -8.91 11.67
N GLY A 194 17.26 -8.70 12.72
CA GLY A 194 17.78 -8.32 14.05
C GLY A 194 18.45 -6.94 14.08
N ILE A 195 18.06 -6.03 13.17
CA ILE A 195 18.65 -4.69 13.07
C ILE A 195 17.67 -3.67 13.66
N ASP A 196 18.16 -2.84 14.58
CA ASP A 196 17.35 -1.75 15.15
C ASP A 196 16.95 -0.77 14.02
N PRO A 197 15.63 -0.51 13.82
CA PRO A 197 15.14 0.39 12.77
C PRO A 197 15.68 1.82 12.85
N PHE A 198 16.14 2.27 14.03
CA PHE A 198 16.73 3.59 14.25
C PHE A 198 18.24 3.63 14.02
N THR A 199 18.87 2.50 13.71
CA THR A 199 20.29 2.45 13.35
C THR A 199 20.55 3.35 12.14
N PRO A 200 21.49 4.32 12.23
CA PRO A 200 21.88 5.11 11.08
C PRO A 200 22.48 4.24 9.97
N ILE A 201 22.13 4.47 8.70
CA ILE A 201 22.66 3.71 7.56
C ILE A 201 24.19 3.69 7.59
N GLY A 202 24.84 4.79 7.97
CA GLY A 202 26.31 4.89 8.01
C GLY A 202 27.00 3.97 9.01
N ALA A 203 26.25 3.38 9.95
CA ALA A 203 26.73 2.38 10.90
C ALA A 203 26.54 0.93 10.41
N LEU A 204 25.83 0.73 9.30
CA LEU A 204 25.59 -0.57 8.69
C LEU A 204 26.61 -0.88 7.60
N THR A 205 27.00 -2.14 7.49
CA THR A 205 27.82 -2.65 6.39
C THR A 205 26.99 -2.84 5.13
N ARG A 206 27.65 -3.01 3.97
CA ARG A 206 26.92 -3.38 2.74
C ARG A 206 26.24 -4.75 2.86
N ASP A 207 26.79 -5.68 3.65
CA ASP A 207 26.19 -6.99 3.87
C ASP A 207 24.93 -6.92 4.73
N ASP A 208 24.89 -6.00 5.71
CA ASP A 208 23.67 -5.71 6.47
C ASP A 208 22.56 -5.18 5.54
N LEU A 209 22.91 -4.25 4.63
CA LEU A 209 21.96 -3.73 3.64
C LEU A 209 21.48 -4.82 2.67
N ARG A 210 22.37 -5.69 2.19
CA ARG A 210 21.99 -6.86 1.37
C ARG A 210 21.03 -7.77 2.11
N THR A 211 21.30 -8.04 3.39
CA THR A 211 20.46 -8.90 4.23
C THR A 211 19.07 -8.29 4.40
N LEU A 212 18.97 -6.99 4.72
CA LEU A 212 17.71 -6.28 4.87
C LEU A 212 16.89 -6.31 3.59
N VAL A 213 17.48 -5.90 2.46
CA VAL A 213 16.78 -5.84 1.17
C VAL A 213 16.41 -7.23 0.68
N GLY A 214 17.29 -8.22 0.86
CA GLY A 214 17.06 -9.61 0.53
C GLY A 214 15.89 -10.21 1.29
N ARG A 215 15.83 -10.02 2.63
CA ARG A 215 14.70 -10.47 3.45
C ARG A 215 13.40 -9.78 3.08
N ALA A 216 13.42 -8.45 2.96
CA ALA A 216 12.25 -7.68 2.56
C ALA A 216 11.66 -8.18 1.23
N ARG A 217 12.52 -8.49 0.24
CA ARG A 217 12.11 -9.07 -1.04
C ARG A 217 11.53 -10.47 -0.90
N ALA A 218 12.20 -11.35 -0.17
CA ALA A 218 11.77 -12.74 0.00
C ALA A 218 10.37 -12.80 0.63
N ASP A 219 10.17 -12.06 1.72
CA ASP A 219 8.92 -12.09 2.49
C ASP A 219 7.78 -11.42 1.71
N ALA A 220 8.04 -10.27 1.08
CA ALA A 220 7.05 -9.57 0.25
C ALA A 220 6.65 -10.35 -1.02
N ARG A 221 7.55 -11.18 -1.56
CA ARG A 221 7.22 -12.11 -2.66
C ARG A 221 6.38 -13.29 -2.18
N GLY A 222 6.71 -13.83 -1.01
CA GLY A 222 5.98 -14.94 -0.37
C GLY A 222 4.58 -14.56 0.12
N CYS A 223 4.32 -13.27 0.35
CA CYS A 223 3.03 -12.76 0.81
C CYS A 223 1.88 -13.15 -0.13
N ARG A 224 0.83 -13.73 0.45
CA ARG A 224 -0.44 -14.01 -0.22
C ARG A 224 -1.49 -12.99 0.24
N TYR A 225 -2.45 -12.71 -0.62
CA TYR A 225 -3.51 -11.75 -0.31
C TYR A 225 -4.27 -12.15 0.96
N GLY A 226 -4.39 -11.22 1.91
CA GLY A 226 -5.04 -11.47 3.20
C GLY A 226 -4.13 -12.14 4.24
N GLN A 227 -2.87 -12.41 3.91
CA GLN A 227 -1.85 -12.96 4.83
C GLN A 227 -0.74 -11.94 5.09
N HIS A 228 -1.09 -10.66 5.23
CA HIS A 228 -0.10 -9.72 5.75
C HIS A 228 0.26 -10.13 7.17
N PRO A 229 1.55 -10.19 7.53
CA PRO A 229 1.94 -10.34 8.91
C PRO A 229 1.28 -9.20 9.71
N ALA A 230 0.69 -9.54 10.86
CA ALA A 230 0.44 -8.51 11.86
C ALA A 230 1.82 -7.90 12.16
N PRO A 231 1.95 -6.56 12.27
CA PRO A 231 3.23 -5.96 12.62
C PRO A 231 3.77 -6.69 13.83
N SER A 232 4.94 -7.29 13.70
CA SER A 232 5.60 -8.02 14.77
C SER A 232 5.86 -7.04 15.93
N GLY A 233 4.89 -6.94 16.86
CA GLY A 233 4.83 -5.93 17.92
C GLY A 233 3.47 -5.25 18.20
N ALA A 234 2.44 -5.46 17.39
CA ALA A 234 1.13 -4.78 17.55
C ALA A 234 -0.01 -5.66 18.10
N GLY A 235 0.31 -6.85 18.64
CA GLY A 235 -0.68 -7.90 18.86
C GLY A 235 -0.58 -8.65 20.19
N VAL A 236 -0.52 -7.96 21.33
CA VAL A 236 -0.93 -8.53 22.62
C VAL A 236 -1.84 -7.52 23.31
N GLN A 237 -3.15 -7.80 23.37
CA GLN A 237 -4.00 -7.13 24.35
C GLN A 237 -3.47 -7.49 25.73
N PRO A 238 -3.14 -6.52 26.60
CA PRO A 238 -2.72 -6.86 27.95
C PRO A 238 -3.92 -7.50 28.65
N ARG A 239 -3.85 -8.81 28.87
CA ARG A 239 -4.64 -9.43 29.92
C ARG A 239 -4.21 -8.76 31.21
N ARG A 240 -5.08 -7.94 31.80
CA ARG A 240 -4.83 -7.30 33.09
C ARG A 240 -4.43 -8.39 34.10
N PRO A 241 -3.21 -8.35 34.67
CA PRO A 241 -2.95 -9.13 35.86
C PRO A 241 -3.57 -8.38 37.03
N SER A 242 -4.58 -8.98 37.65
CA SER A 242 -5.06 -8.57 38.97
C SER A 242 -4.07 -9.08 40.03
N VAL A 243 -3.08 -8.27 40.42
CA VAL A 243 -2.35 -8.47 41.69
C VAL A 243 -1.93 -7.12 42.30
N PRO A 244 -2.10 -6.90 43.62
CA PRO A 244 -1.86 -5.62 44.28
C PRO A 244 -0.37 -5.35 44.58
N GLY A 245 0.05 -4.09 44.39
CA GLY A 245 1.10 -3.41 45.17
C GLY A 245 2.56 -3.74 44.85
N VAL A 246 3.20 -2.98 43.95
CA VAL A 246 4.63 -2.61 44.05
C VAL A 246 4.85 -1.21 43.44
N ARG A 247 5.63 -0.37 44.13
CA ARG A 247 5.96 1.03 43.82
C ARG A 247 7.14 1.15 42.83
N ASN A 248 7.19 2.31 42.15
CA ASN A 248 8.27 2.77 41.26
C ASN A 248 9.66 2.78 41.92
N GLY A 249 10.70 2.40 41.16
CA GLY A 249 12.10 2.66 41.48
C GLY A 249 13.08 1.96 40.53
N ASP A 250 14.07 2.72 40.05
CA ASP A 250 15.30 2.33 39.34
C ASP A 250 15.31 1.98 37.85
N CYS A 251 15.71 3.00 37.08
CA CYS A 251 16.26 2.93 35.72
C CYS A 251 17.66 2.29 35.74
N ARG A 252 17.81 1.09 35.16
CA ARG A 252 19.07 0.61 34.57
C ARG A 252 18.75 -0.17 33.29
N ALA A 253 19.38 0.22 32.18
CA ALA A 253 19.23 -0.42 30.88
C ALA A 253 19.63 -1.92 30.93
N PRO A 254 18.87 -2.84 30.30
CA PRO A 254 19.33 -4.20 30.11
C PRO A 254 19.76 -4.51 28.67
N LYS A 255 20.80 -5.32 28.62
CA LYS A 255 21.44 -5.93 27.46
C LYS A 255 20.50 -6.93 26.79
N TRP A 256 20.54 -6.99 25.46
CA TRP A 256 19.83 -7.96 24.63
C TRP A 256 20.25 -9.40 24.97
N ARG A 257 19.33 -10.20 25.51
CA ARG A 257 19.40 -11.66 25.47
C ARG A 257 18.11 -12.21 24.89
N ALA A 258 18.25 -13.19 24.02
CA ALA A 258 17.16 -13.91 23.41
C ALA A 258 16.25 -14.52 24.48
N GLY A 259 14.95 -14.20 24.42
CA GLY A 259 13.93 -14.86 25.23
C GLY A 259 13.33 -14.01 26.36
N THR A 260 12.68 -12.88 26.02
CA THR A 260 11.55 -12.36 26.81
C THR A 260 10.73 -11.41 25.92
N HIS A 261 9.53 -11.85 25.54
CA HIS A 261 8.49 -11.00 24.97
C HIS A 261 7.77 -10.33 26.12
N ASP A 262 8.02 -9.03 26.31
CA ASP A 262 7.09 -8.03 26.84
C ASP A 262 7.88 -6.77 27.17
N LEU A 263 7.27 -5.60 26.91
CA LEU A 263 7.72 -4.22 27.13
C LEU A 263 8.22 -3.49 25.88
N LEU A 264 7.27 -2.92 25.12
CA LEU A 264 7.48 -1.70 24.32
C LEU A 264 6.15 -1.03 23.96
N VAL A 265 5.41 -0.52 24.96
CA VAL A 265 4.38 0.51 24.72
C VAL A 265 4.31 1.46 25.92
N SER A 266 5.12 2.52 25.91
CA SER A 266 4.87 3.73 26.70
C SER A 266 5.84 4.87 26.36
N ALA A 267 5.68 5.48 25.18
CA ALA A 267 6.24 6.81 24.93
C ALA A 267 5.51 7.56 23.81
N LEU A 268 4.22 7.86 24.01
CA LEU A 268 3.57 8.97 23.30
C LEU A 268 2.66 9.71 24.29
N PRO A 269 2.87 11.01 24.56
CA PRO A 269 1.96 11.78 25.38
C PRO A 269 0.62 11.97 24.63
N ALA A 270 -0.49 11.69 25.31
CA ALA A 270 -1.83 11.86 24.78
C ALA A 270 -2.21 13.35 24.61
N PRO A 271 -3.03 13.71 23.60
CA PRO A 271 -3.51 15.09 23.42
C PRO A 271 -4.46 15.51 24.54
N ARG A 272 -4.23 16.69 25.13
CA ARG A 272 -5.11 17.29 26.15
C ARG A 272 -6.49 17.59 25.54
N ARG A 273 -7.54 16.97 26.10
CA ARG A 273 -8.94 17.36 25.88
C ARG A 273 -9.22 18.65 26.64
N THR A 274 -9.57 19.73 25.95
CA THR A 274 -10.22 20.89 26.56
C THR A 274 -11.72 20.63 26.67
N SER A 275 -12.22 20.55 27.90
CA SER A 275 -13.64 20.42 28.24
C SER A 275 -14.40 21.72 27.96
N ARG A 276 -15.59 21.57 27.36
CA ARG A 276 -16.61 22.62 27.22
C ARG A 276 -17.06 23.12 28.60
N GLY A 277 -16.96 24.42 28.84
CA GLY A 277 -17.70 25.11 29.89
C GLY A 277 -19.07 25.53 29.36
N ARG A 278 -20.12 25.15 30.08
CA ARG A 278 -21.51 25.56 29.92
C ARG A 278 -21.72 26.78 30.83
N THR A 279 -22.21 27.90 30.31
CA THR A 279 -22.85 28.95 31.10
C THR A 279 -24.06 29.46 30.35
N ASP A 280 -25.25 29.12 30.88
CA ASP A 280 -26.51 29.82 30.63
C ASP A 280 -26.51 31.18 31.35
N GLY A 281 -27.19 32.19 30.78
CA GLY A 281 -27.65 33.33 31.58
C GLY A 281 -27.82 34.67 30.86
N ARG A 282 -29.04 34.91 30.35
CA ARG A 282 -29.82 36.18 30.39
C ARG A 282 -29.09 37.51 30.09
N ARG A 283 -29.39 38.13 28.94
CA ARG A 283 -30.36 39.23 28.73
C ARG A 283 -30.31 39.65 27.27
#